data_AF-A0A9N9NHJ0-F1
#
_entry.id   AF-A0A9N9NHJ0-F1
#
_cell.length_a   1.000
_cell.length_b   1.000
_cell.length_c   1.000
_cell.angle_alpha   90.00
_cell.angle_beta   90.00
_cell.angle_gamma   90.00
#
_symmetry.space_group_name_H-M   'P 1'
#
loop_
_entity.id
_entity.type
_entity.pdbx_description
1 polymer ?
#
loop_
_entity_poly.entity_id
_entity_poly.type
_entity_poly.pdbx_seq_one_letter_code
_entity_poly.pdbx_strand_id
1 'polypeptide(L)' 'VDFQKVKTFDVLQDDELRQGLKEYSDWPTFPQVYIKGTFIGGCDVVINMHQSGELEELLEKEGLIND' A
#
# COMPACT_ATOMS: atom_id res chain seq x y z
N VAL A 1 -11.97 5.48 -10.83
CA VAL A 1 -11.36 4.98 -9.59
C VAL A 1 -12.30 5.25 -8.43
N ASP A 2 -12.80 4.21 -7.78
CA ASP A 2 -13.66 4.33 -6.60
C ASP A 2 -12.81 4.51 -5.34
N PHE A 3 -12.65 5.76 -4.92
CA PHE A 3 -11.85 6.12 -3.75
C PHE A 3 -12.44 5.63 -2.43
N GLN A 4 -13.71 5.18 -2.39
CA GLN A 4 -14.29 4.60 -1.17
C GLN A 4 -13.64 3.27 -0.78
N LYS A 5 -12.93 2.61 -1.71
CA LYS A 5 -12.20 1.37 -1.45
C LYS A 5 -10.82 1.58 -0.82
N VAL A 6 -10.31 2.81 -0.81
CA VAL A 6 -8.99 3.13 -0.22
C VAL A 6 -9.18 3.59 1.22
N LYS A 7 -8.43 2.98 2.13
CA LYS A 7 -8.38 3.39 3.54
C LYS A 7 -6.99 3.94 3.87
N THR A 8 -6.96 5.05 4.60
CA THR A 8 -5.73 5.68 5.08
C THR A 8 -5.70 5.67 6.60
N PHE A 9 -4.53 5.45 7.17
CA PHE A 9 -4.31 5.44 8.61
C PHE A 9 -3.19 6.41 8.96
N ASP A 10 -3.43 7.29 9.95
CA ASP A 10 -2.42 8.21 10.44
C ASP A 10 -1.61 7.55 11.56
N VAL A 11 -0.42 7.08 11.21
CA VAL A 11 0.51 6.41 12.14
C VAL A 11 1.22 7.38 13.09
N LEU A 12 1.06 8.70 12.92
CA LEU A 12 1.63 9.69 13.84
C LEU A 12 0.75 9.88 15.09
N GLN A 13 -0.51 9.45 15.03
CA GLN A 13 -1.45 9.52 16.15
C GLN A 13 -1.53 8.21 16.96
N ASP A 14 -0.92 7.13 16.47
CA ASP A 14 -1.00 5.79 17.05
C ASP A 14 0.37 5.09 16.97
N ASP A 15 1.09 5.13 18.09
CA ASP A 15 2.43 4.53 18.20
C ASP A 15 2.39 2.99 18.17
N GLU A 16 1.31 2.36 18.64
CA GLU A 16 1.15 0.90 18.61
C GLU A 16 0.97 0.44 17.16
N LEU A 17 0.08 1.10 16.42
CA LEU A 17 -0.10 0.87 14.98
C LEU A 17 1.22 1.11 14.23
N ARG A 18 1.92 2.20 14.53
CA ARG A 18 3.18 2.57 13.89
C ARG A 18 4.25 1.50 14.09
N GLN A 19 4.42 1.02 15.32
CA GLN A 19 5.42 0.00 15.63
C GLN A 19 5.02 -1.36 15.06
N GLY A 20 3.75 -1.75 15.21
CA GLY A 20 3.22 -3.00 14.67
C GLY A 20 3.33 -3.10 13.15
N LEU A 21 3.10 -2.02 12.41
CA LEU A 21 3.25 -2.01 10.95
C LEU A 21 4.71 -2.20 10.52
N LYS A 22 5.67 -1.55 11.19
CA LYS A 22 7.10 -1.74 10.90
C LYS A 22 7.56 -3.19 11.08
N GLU A 23 7.10 -3.82 12.15
CA GLU A 23 7.41 -5.23 12.45
C GLU A 23 6.70 -6.17 11.47
N TYR A 24 5.44 -5.91 11.15
CA TYR A 24 4.64 -6.73 10.23
C TYR A 24 5.18 -6.70 8.80
N SER A 25 5.57 -5.52 8.29
CA SER A 25 6.08 -5.37 6.93
C SER A 25 7.58 -5.64 6.79
N ASP A 26 8.29 -5.79 7.92
CA ASP A 26 9.76 -5.71 7.98
C ASP A 26 10.30 -4.49 7.22
N TRP A 27 9.65 -3.33 7.41
CA TRP A 27 9.96 -2.09 6.67
C TRP A 27 10.04 -0.87 7.60
N PRO A 28 11.15 -0.11 7.57
CA PRO A 28 11.41 0.89 8.61
C PRO A 28 10.68 2.23 8.42
N THR A 29 10.22 2.55 7.21
CA THR A 29 9.74 3.89 6.83
C THR A 29 8.26 3.93 6.43
N PHE A 30 7.70 5.14 6.44
CA PHE A 30 6.34 5.46 5.96
C PHE A 30 6.43 6.49 4.83
N PRO A 31 5.44 6.55 3.91
CA PRO A 31 4.20 5.76 3.87
C PRO A 31 4.43 4.29 3.48
N GLN A 32 3.53 3.41 3.92
CA GLN A 32 3.50 1.98 3.56
C GLN A 32 2.17 1.68 2.85
N VAL A 33 2.24 0.99 1.71
CA VAL A 33 1.06 0.68 0.89
C VAL A 33 0.79 -0.82 0.94
N TYR A 34 -0.48 -1.15 1.14
CA TYR A 34 -0.97 -2.53 1.23
C TYR A 34 -2.11 -2.75 0.25
N ILE A 35 -2.12 -3.92 -0.40
CA ILE A 35 -3.21 -4.38 -1.24
C ILE A 35 -3.75 -5.67 -0.63
N LYS A 36 -5.04 -5.66 -0.24
CA LYS A 36 -5.71 -6.76 0.47
C LYS A 36 -4.94 -7.32 1.68
N GLY A 37 -4.25 -6.44 2.41
CA GLY A 37 -3.46 -6.80 3.59
C GLY A 37 -2.02 -7.23 3.29
N THR A 38 -1.65 -7.43 2.02
CA THR A 38 -0.28 -7.72 1.61
C THR A 38 0.52 -6.44 1.45
N PHE A 39 1.70 -6.37 2.09
CA PHE A 39 2.61 -5.23 1.94
C PHE A 39 3.19 -5.19 0.52
N ILE A 40 3.10 -4.01 -0.12
CA ILE A 40 3.60 -3.81 -1.49
C ILE A 40 4.91 -3.01 -1.47
N GLY A 41 4.99 -1.98 -0.64
CA GLY A 41 6.18 -1.15 -0.55
C GLY A 41 5.92 0.25 0.00
N GLY A 42 6.98 1.06 0.00
CA GLY A 42 6.89 2.50 0.26
C GLY A 42 6.51 3.32 -0.97
N CYS A 43 6.50 4.65 -0.83
CA CYS A 43 6.13 5.58 -1.89
C CYS A 43 6.89 5.33 -3.21
N ASP A 44 8.23 5.29 -3.13
CA ASP A 44 9.09 5.17 -4.32
C ASP A 44 8.85 3.86 -5.08
N VAL A 45 8.60 2.76 -4.35
CA VAL A 45 8.34 1.44 -4.93
C VAL A 45 7.02 1.45 -5.70
N VAL A 46 5.95 1.96 -5.09
CA VAL A 46 4.63 1.99 -5.72
C VAL A 46 4.61 2.93 -6.93
N ILE A 47 5.33 4.06 -6.86
CA ILE A 47 5.50 4.95 -8.01
C ILE A 47 6.23 4.25 -9.16
N ASN A 48 7.30 3.50 -8.86
CA ASN A 48 8.02 2.76 -9.89
C ASN A 48 7.14 1.65 -10.51
N MET A 49 6.36 0.93 -9.71
CA MET A 49 5.41 -0.08 -10.20
C MET A 49 4.33 0.53 -11.10
N HIS A 50 3.85 1.74 -10.76
CA HIS A 50 2.92 2.47 -11.62
C HIS A 50 3.57 2.89 -12.94
N GLN A 51 4.82 3.36 -12.89
CA GLN A 51 5.56 3.75 -14.10
C GLN A 51 5.87 2.56 -15.01
N SER A 52 6.07 1.36 -14.44
CA SER A 52 6.29 0.13 -15.22
C SER A 52 5.00 -0.55 -15.68
N GLY A 53 3.83 -0.17 -15.14
CA GLY A 53 2.54 -0.83 -15.38
C GLY A 53 2.28 -2.05 -14.48
N GLU A 54 3.26 -2.46 -13.67
CA GLU A 54 3.13 -3.60 -12.74
C GLU A 54 2.04 -3.37 -11.68
N LEU A 55 1.81 -2.11 -11.30
CA LEU A 55 0.78 -1.77 -10.33
C LEU A 55 -0.63 -2.01 -10.90
N GLU A 56 -0.87 -1.59 -12.13
CA GLU A 56 -2.11 -1.82 -12.87
C GLU A 56 -2.40 -3.31 -13.02
N GLU A 57 -1.42 -4.08 -13.51
CA GLU A 57 -1.53 -5.54 -13.65
C GLU A 57 -1.88 -6.21 -12.31
N LEU A 58 -1.25 -5.76 -11.22
CA LEU A 58 -1.54 -6.26 -9.88
C LEU A 58 -2.98 -5.92 -9.44
N LEU A 59 -3.42 -4.69 -9.66
CA LEU A 59 -4.76 -4.25 -9.27
C LEU A 59 -5.88 -4.94 -10.08
N GLU A 60 -5.66 -5.19 -11.37
CA GLU A 60 -6.56 -5.97 -12.23
C GLU A 60 -6.63 -7.43 -11.79
N LYS A 61 -5.47 -8.05 -11.55
CA LYS A 61 -5.38 -9.42 -11.03
C LYS A 61 -6.13 -9.58 -9.72
N GLU A 62 -6.09 -8.56 -8.86
CA GLU A 62 -6.81 -8.53 -7.59
C GLU A 62 -8.30 -8.11 -7.73
N GLY A 63 -8.76 -7.80 -8.95
CA GLY A 63 -10.15 -7.39 -9.23
C GLY A 63 -10.52 -6.05 -8.61
N LEU A 64 -9.55 -5.17 -8.39
CA LEU A 64 -9.73 -3.85 -7.76
C LEU A 64 -10.04 -2.77 -8.79
N ILE A 65 -9.55 -2.95 -10.02
CA ILE A 65 -9.86 -2.13 -11.19
C ILE A 65 -10.30 -3.05 -12.34
N ASN A 66 -11.07 -2.50 -13.27
CA ASN A 66 -11.43 -3.16 -14.54
C ASN A 66 -10.96 -2.22 -15.67
N ASP A 67 -10.57 -2.79 -16.80
CA ASP A 67 -10.41 -2.08 -18.08
C ASP A 67 -11.68 -1.31 -18.48
#